data_AF-A0A6G1YPT2-F1
#
_entry.id   AF-A0A6G1YPT2-F1
#
_cell.length_a   1.000
_cell.length_b   1.000
_cell.length_c   1.000
_cell.angle_alpha   90.00
_cell.angle_beta   90.00
_cell.angle_gamma   90.00
#
_symmetry.space_group_name_H-M   'P 1'
#
loop_
_entity.id
_entity.type
_entity.pdbx_description
1 polymer ?
#
loop_
_entity_poly.entity_id
_entity_poly.type
_entity_poly.pdbx_seq_one_letter_code
_entity_poly.pdbx_strand_id
1 'polypeptide(L)'
;MRNPFKRFGTPNDKGIPAREPYGYTGSRSSGPVLSFNKLKIVAGIITFVVIIVIMFESVVVVEAGHRGVVLYVGAVENRVLGEGIHFIIPFAEQVIQLEVRTLKFEANATAASNDLQEVQTTIALNYHISPSQANIIYQQLGIDYADRIIAPTIQESVKASVAKFNAEELITKRATAKAVIAQTIGNTLSARDIVVETVFITDFKFSQAFATQVESKVVAFQKFLTEQNNLLAIQVIANQTVSCTSSSSSKGECSQS
;
A
#
# COMPACT_ATOMS: atom_id res chain seq x y z
N MET A 1 84.12 89.60 -42.48
CA MET A 1 85.08 89.25 -41.40
C MET A 1 84.44 88.28 -40.41
N ARG A 2 84.74 86.98 -40.52
CA ARG A 2 85.02 85.98 -39.45
C ARG A 2 84.93 84.58 -40.10
N ASN A 3 86.13 84.02 -40.27
CA ASN A 3 86.47 82.62 -40.54
C ASN A 3 86.06 81.70 -39.36
N PRO A 4 86.28 80.36 -39.36
CA PRO A 4 86.52 79.42 -40.48
C PRO A 4 86.02 77.94 -40.25
N PHE A 5 86.14 77.08 -41.29
CA PHE A 5 86.31 75.59 -41.31
C PHE A 5 85.42 74.70 -40.41
N LYS A 6 84.67 73.71 -40.94
CA LYS A 6 85.24 72.44 -41.43
C LYS A 6 84.24 71.59 -42.25
N ARG A 7 84.73 71.17 -43.41
CA ARG A 7 84.48 69.97 -44.23
C ARG A 7 83.47 68.92 -43.72
N PHE A 8 82.66 68.37 -44.63
CA PHE A 8 82.67 66.94 -44.96
C PHE A 8 81.90 66.69 -46.27
N GLY A 9 82.59 66.09 -47.25
CA GLY A 9 82.00 65.54 -48.48
C GLY A 9 82.06 64.00 -48.43
N THR A 10 81.01 63.38 -48.96
CA THR A 10 80.74 61.94 -49.16
C THR A 10 81.70 61.29 -50.20
N PRO A 11 81.56 60.01 -50.66
CA PRO A 11 80.68 58.88 -50.27
C PRO A 11 81.39 57.49 -50.15
N ASN A 12 80.63 56.46 -49.72
CA ASN A 12 80.67 55.02 -50.13
C ASN A 12 81.98 54.20 -49.99
N ASP A 13 82.02 52.92 -49.66
CA ASP A 13 81.07 51.83 -49.43
C ASP A 13 81.93 50.62 -48.94
N LYS A 14 81.27 49.61 -48.34
CA LYS A 14 81.74 48.25 -47.96
C LYS A 14 82.02 48.01 -46.48
N GLY A 15 81.00 47.51 -45.79
CA GLY A 15 81.10 46.81 -44.51
C GLY A 15 79.88 45.89 -44.31
N ILE A 16 80.13 44.58 -44.28
CA ILE A 16 79.18 43.46 -44.16
C ILE A 16 78.37 43.55 -42.84
N PRO A 17 77.08 43.13 -42.81
CA PRO A 17 76.16 43.40 -41.71
C PRO A 17 76.46 42.63 -40.41
N ALA A 18 76.23 43.31 -39.28
CA ALA A 18 76.27 42.76 -37.95
C ALA A 18 75.01 41.92 -37.64
N ARG A 19 75.23 40.82 -36.91
CA ARG A 19 74.24 39.83 -36.44
C ARG A 19 73.06 40.46 -35.68
N GLU A 20 71.85 40.06 -36.04
CA GLU A 20 70.63 40.31 -35.26
C GLU A 20 70.57 39.43 -33.99
N PRO A 21 69.96 39.91 -32.88
CA PRO A 21 69.86 39.14 -31.65
C PRO A 21 68.67 38.18 -31.69
N TYR A 22 68.87 37.00 -31.09
CA TYR A 22 67.83 36.00 -30.84
C TYR A 22 66.69 36.58 -30.00
N GLY A 23 65.54 36.82 -30.64
CA GLY A 23 64.29 37.17 -29.98
C GLY A 23 63.56 35.92 -29.50
N TYR A 24 63.43 35.78 -28.19
CA TYR A 24 62.62 34.75 -27.54
C TYR A 24 61.24 35.31 -27.14
N THR A 25 60.23 34.45 -27.32
CA THR A 25 58.89 34.46 -26.69
C THR A 25 57.82 35.41 -27.20
N GLY A 26 56.66 34.82 -27.46
CA GLY A 26 55.41 35.55 -27.59
C GLY A 26 54.49 35.08 -28.72
N SER A 27 54.36 33.77 -28.98
CA SER A 27 53.20 33.29 -29.74
C SER A 27 51.96 33.44 -28.84
N ARG A 28 51.37 34.64 -28.82
CA ARG A 28 50.01 34.83 -28.34
C ARG A 28 49.11 34.07 -29.30
N SER A 29 48.73 32.86 -28.90
CA SER A 29 47.58 32.18 -29.48
C SER A 29 46.39 33.13 -29.34
N SER A 30 46.07 33.80 -30.45
CA SER A 30 44.79 34.45 -30.63
C SER A 30 43.78 33.31 -30.70
N GLY A 31 43.30 32.88 -29.52
CA GLY A 31 42.08 32.08 -29.44
C GLY A 31 41.00 32.80 -30.27
N PRO A 32 40.13 32.06 -30.97
CA PRO A 32 39.15 32.67 -31.85
C PRO A 32 38.29 33.65 -31.03
N VAL A 33 38.52 34.95 -31.23
CA VAL A 33 37.70 36.01 -30.63
C VAL A 33 36.34 35.94 -31.30
N LEU A 34 35.40 35.22 -30.66
CA LEU A 34 34.01 35.20 -31.08
C LEU A 34 33.53 36.66 -31.15
N SER A 35 33.23 37.13 -32.36
CA SER A 35 32.61 38.43 -32.59
C SER A 35 31.42 38.64 -31.64
N PHE A 36 31.32 39.81 -31.00
CA PHE A 36 30.24 40.15 -30.07
C PHE A 36 28.83 39.85 -30.62
N ASN A 37 28.65 39.92 -31.94
CA ASN A 37 27.38 39.58 -32.60
C ASN A 37 27.14 38.06 -32.62
N LYS A 38 28.18 37.25 -32.84
CA LYS A 38 28.11 35.79 -32.75
C LYS A 38 27.85 35.36 -31.30
N LEU A 39 28.44 36.04 -30.32
CA LEU A 39 28.21 35.74 -28.90
C LEU A 39 26.76 36.03 -28.48
N LYS A 40 26.16 37.13 -28.94
CA LYS A 40 24.74 37.46 -28.68
C LYS A 40 23.79 36.44 -29.32
N ILE A 41 24.08 35.99 -30.54
CA ILE A 41 23.27 34.96 -31.23
C ILE A 41 23.36 33.63 -30.47
N VAL A 42 24.57 33.22 -30.08
CA VAL A 42 24.78 31.99 -29.30
C VAL A 42 24.07 32.07 -27.94
N ALA A 43 24.18 33.20 -27.23
CA ALA A 43 23.46 33.40 -25.97
C ALA A 43 21.93 33.33 -26.15
N GLY A 44 21.40 33.96 -27.21
CA GLY A 44 19.97 33.90 -27.54
C GLY A 44 19.48 32.49 -27.82
N ILE A 45 20.26 31.69 -28.56
CA ILE A 45 19.95 30.28 -28.83
C ILE A 45 19.95 29.47 -27.53
N ILE A 46 20.95 29.65 -26.66
CA ILE A 46 21.03 28.94 -25.37
C ILE A 46 19.81 29.27 -24.50
N THR A 47 19.46 30.56 -24.35
CA THR A 47 18.30 30.97 -23.57
C THR A 47 17.00 30.39 -24.14
N PHE A 48 16.85 30.37 -25.46
CA PHE A 48 15.67 29.78 -26.11
C PHE A 48 15.56 28.26 -25.86
N VAL A 49 16.67 27.53 -25.95
CA VAL A 49 16.71 26.10 -25.65
C VAL A 49 16.36 25.83 -24.19
N VAL A 50 16.90 26.62 -23.25
CA VAL A 50 16.59 26.49 -21.82
C VAL A 50 15.10 26.72 -21.55
N ILE A 51 14.48 27.73 -22.16
CA ILE A 51 13.04 28.00 -22.01
C ILE A 51 12.21 26.81 -22.53
N ILE A 52 12.60 26.23 -23.66
CA ILE A 52 11.92 25.05 -24.22
C ILE A 52 12.02 23.86 -23.28
N VAL A 53 13.21 23.58 -22.72
CA VAL A 53 13.40 22.47 -21.78
C VAL A 53 12.53 22.66 -20.54
N ILE A 54 12.47 23.87 -19.98
CA ILE A 54 11.64 24.20 -18.81
C ILE A 54 10.14 24.02 -19.14
N MET A 55 9.68 24.41 -20.33
CA MET A 55 8.29 24.23 -20.76
C MET A 55 7.91 22.75 -20.86
N PHE A 56 8.78 21.89 -21.39
CA PHE A 56 8.51 20.45 -21.47
C PHE A 56 8.53 19.76 -20.11
N GLU A 57 9.45 20.13 -19.21
CA GLU A 57 9.51 19.63 -17.83
C GLU A 57 8.33 20.09 -16.96
N SER A 58 7.67 21.20 -17.34
CA SER A 58 6.50 21.73 -16.62
C SER A 58 5.23 20.88 -16.83
N VAL A 59 5.22 19.94 -17.77
CA VAL A 59 4.04 19.13 -18.08
C VAL A 59 4.14 17.76 -17.43
N VAL A 60 3.16 17.42 -16.59
CA VAL A 60 3.01 16.09 -15.97
C VAL A 60 1.70 15.45 -16.42
N VAL A 61 1.73 14.14 -16.66
CA VAL A 61 0.54 13.36 -17.00
C VAL A 61 0.24 12.40 -15.85
N VAL A 62 -0.96 12.51 -15.29
CA VAL A 62 -1.46 11.60 -14.26
C VAL A 62 -2.28 10.51 -14.96
N GLU A 63 -1.93 9.26 -14.71
CA GLU A 63 -2.61 8.12 -15.30
C GLU A 63 -4.06 8.00 -14.80
N ALA A 64 -4.93 7.41 -15.64
CA ALA A 64 -6.31 7.16 -15.25
C ALA A 64 -6.38 6.28 -13.99
N GLY A 65 -7.27 6.61 -13.06
CA GLY A 65 -7.39 5.91 -11.78
C GLY A 65 -6.25 6.15 -10.78
N HIS A 66 -5.38 7.12 -11.05
CA HIS A 66 -4.43 7.66 -10.09
C HIS A 66 -4.79 9.11 -9.73
N ARG A 67 -4.25 9.58 -8.61
CA ARG A 67 -4.30 10.98 -8.19
C ARG A 67 -2.89 11.46 -7.90
N GLY A 68 -2.55 12.62 -8.44
CA GLY A 68 -1.25 13.24 -8.23
C GLY A 68 -1.24 14.07 -6.95
N VAL A 69 -0.48 13.65 -5.95
CA VAL A 69 -0.18 14.47 -4.76
C VAL A 69 1.00 15.37 -5.09
N VAL A 70 0.80 16.68 -4.96
CA VAL A 70 1.84 17.68 -5.24
C VAL A 70 2.66 17.95 -3.99
N LEU A 71 3.98 17.90 -4.13
CA LEU A 71 4.93 18.27 -3.10
C LEU A 71 5.65 19.53 -3.56
N TYR A 72 5.62 20.59 -2.76
CA TYR A 72 6.37 21.81 -2.98
C TYR A 72 7.61 21.81 -2.07
N VAL A 73 8.79 21.62 -2.65
CA VAL A 73 10.08 21.58 -1.93
C VAL A 73 10.03 20.61 -0.72
N GLY A 74 9.36 19.47 -0.89
CA GLY A 74 9.19 18.43 0.13
C GLY A 74 7.97 18.59 1.06
N ALA A 75 7.25 19.73 1.03
CA ALA A 75 6.00 19.90 1.76
C ALA A 75 4.80 19.45 0.92
N VAL A 76 3.85 18.73 1.51
CA VAL A 76 2.63 18.29 0.82
C VAL A 76 1.69 19.48 0.63
N GLU A 77 1.28 19.74 -0.60
CA GLU A 77 0.31 20.78 -0.94
C GLU A 77 -1.13 20.29 -0.75
N ASN A 78 -2.05 21.22 -0.52
CA ASN A 78 -3.47 20.90 -0.34
C ASN A 78 -4.19 20.56 -1.65
N ARG A 79 -3.52 20.68 -2.79
CA ARG A 79 -4.09 20.43 -4.10
C ARG A 79 -3.77 19.00 -4.57
N VAL A 80 -4.80 18.29 -5.01
CA VAL A 80 -4.69 16.96 -5.61
C VAL A 80 -4.98 17.06 -7.10
N LEU A 81 -4.04 16.59 -7.93
CA LEU A 81 -4.19 16.55 -9.38
C LEU A 81 -5.06 15.36 -9.77
N GLY A 82 -6.01 15.62 -10.68
CA GLY A 82 -6.85 14.58 -11.28
C GLY A 82 -6.11 13.79 -12.34
N GLU A 83 -6.83 12.90 -13.02
CA GLU A 83 -6.32 12.24 -14.21
C GLU A 83 -6.20 13.22 -15.39
N GLY A 84 -5.17 13.04 -16.21
CA GLY A 84 -4.91 13.88 -17.38
C GLY A 84 -3.65 14.74 -17.25
N ILE A 85 -3.58 15.77 -18.10
CA ILE A 85 -2.40 16.62 -18.25
C ILE A 85 -2.50 17.81 -17.30
N HIS A 86 -1.46 18.01 -16.50
CA HIS A 86 -1.35 19.11 -15.55
C HIS A 86 -0.03 19.86 -15.74
N PHE A 87 -0.05 21.15 -15.42
CA PHE A 87 1.14 21.98 -15.40
C PHE A 87 1.64 22.12 -13.96
N ILE A 88 2.94 21.92 -13.78
CA ILE A 88 3.64 22.04 -12.51
C ILE A 88 4.85 22.96 -12.67
N ILE A 89 5.29 23.56 -11.57
CA ILE A 89 6.51 24.36 -11.55
C ILE A 89 7.70 23.39 -11.54
N PRO A 90 8.48 23.30 -12.64
CA PRO A 90 9.60 22.37 -12.69
C PRO A 90 10.61 22.69 -11.58
N PHE A 91 11.26 21.65 -11.05
CA PHE A 91 12.23 21.70 -9.94
C PHE A 91 11.68 22.06 -8.55
N ALA A 92 10.61 22.85 -8.44
CA ALA A 92 10.01 23.21 -7.16
C ALA A 92 8.88 22.25 -6.75
N GLU A 93 8.10 21.80 -7.71
CA GLU A 93 6.97 20.90 -7.51
C GLU A 93 7.29 19.49 -8.00
N GLN A 94 6.98 18.50 -7.18
CA GLN A 94 7.07 17.07 -7.51
C GLN A 94 5.69 16.45 -7.37
N VAL A 95 5.31 15.56 -8.29
CA VAL A 95 4.03 14.86 -8.26
C VAL A 95 4.25 13.39 -7.96
N ILE A 96 3.58 12.89 -6.93
CA ILE A 96 3.56 11.47 -6.56
C ILE A 96 2.18 10.93 -6.90
N GLN A 97 2.15 9.89 -7.74
CA GLN A 97 0.89 9.27 -8.16
C GLN A 97 0.47 8.23 -7.12
N LEU A 98 -0.72 8.41 -6.56
CA LEU A 98 -1.37 7.43 -5.69
C LEU A 98 -2.51 6.75 -6.45
N GLU A 99 -2.55 5.43 -6.40
CA GLU A 99 -3.64 4.65 -6.96
C GLU A 99 -4.91 4.85 -6.11
N VAL A 100 -6.02 5.19 -6.76
CA VAL A 100 -7.33 5.40 -6.11
C VAL A 100 -8.37 4.36 -6.53
N ARG A 101 -7.93 3.35 -7.29
CA ARG A 101 -8.76 2.20 -7.69
C ARG A 101 -8.96 1.26 -6.50
N THR A 102 -9.90 0.34 -6.67
CA THR A 102 -10.10 -0.76 -5.72
C THR A 102 -8.86 -1.65 -5.69
N LEU A 103 -8.23 -1.70 -4.52
CA LEU A 103 -7.09 -2.55 -4.21
C LEU A 103 -7.53 -3.73 -3.34
N LYS A 104 -6.84 -4.86 -3.53
CA LYS A 104 -6.97 -6.04 -2.68
C LYS A 104 -5.83 -6.07 -1.67
N PHE A 105 -6.16 -6.24 -0.39
CA PHE A 105 -5.20 -6.60 0.66
C PHE A 105 -5.61 -7.94 1.28
N GLU A 106 -4.64 -8.80 1.59
CA GLU A 106 -4.90 -10.09 2.21
C GLU A 106 -3.93 -10.31 3.37
N ALA A 107 -4.46 -10.67 4.53
CA ALA A 107 -3.68 -10.93 5.72
C ALA A 107 -4.26 -12.08 6.53
N ASN A 108 -3.35 -12.85 7.13
CA ASN A 108 -3.70 -13.85 8.14
C ASN A 108 -3.76 -13.19 9.51
N ALA A 109 -4.80 -13.52 10.28
CA ALA A 109 -4.98 -13.04 11.64
C ALA A 109 -5.15 -14.22 12.59
N THR A 110 -4.46 -14.12 13.73
CA THR A 110 -4.59 -15.05 14.85
C THR A 110 -5.12 -14.28 16.05
N ALA A 111 -6.13 -14.83 16.71
CA ALA A 111 -6.78 -14.25 17.88
C ALA A 111 -7.13 -15.32 18.90
N ALA A 112 -7.30 -14.92 20.16
CA ALA A 112 -7.86 -15.77 21.19
C ALA A 112 -9.37 -15.47 21.35
N SER A 113 -10.18 -16.53 21.44
CA SER A 113 -11.60 -16.43 21.78
C SER A 113 -11.80 -16.07 23.26
N ASN A 114 -13.04 -15.82 23.66
CA ASN A 114 -13.41 -15.52 25.04
C ASN A 114 -13.03 -16.63 26.03
N ASP A 115 -13.08 -17.89 25.59
CA ASP A 115 -12.69 -19.10 26.33
C ASP A 115 -11.22 -19.51 26.12
N LEU A 116 -10.36 -18.56 25.73
CA LEU A 116 -8.91 -18.72 25.60
C LEU A 116 -8.48 -19.77 24.57
N GLN A 117 -9.28 -20.02 23.53
CA GLN A 117 -8.89 -20.87 22.41
C GLN A 117 -8.25 -20.04 21.30
N GLU A 118 -7.16 -20.55 20.73
CA GLU A 118 -6.54 -19.94 19.56
C GLU A 118 -7.39 -20.18 18.30
N VAL A 119 -7.65 -19.10 17.57
CA VAL A 119 -8.42 -19.08 16.34
C VAL A 119 -7.61 -18.38 15.26
N GLN A 120 -7.52 -19.03 14.10
CA GLN A 120 -6.83 -18.52 12.92
C GLN A 120 -7.83 -18.29 11.79
N THR A 121 -7.72 -17.15 11.12
CA THR A 121 -8.56 -16.82 9.97
C THR A 121 -7.78 -15.96 8.97
N THR A 122 -8.12 -16.08 7.69
CA THR A 122 -7.60 -15.21 6.64
C THR A 122 -8.65 -14.16 6.31
N ILE A 123 -8.22 -12.91 6.21
CA ILE A 123 -9.07 -11.78 5.83
C ILE A 123 -8.51 -11.22 4.52
N ALA A 124 -9.39 -11.10 3.52
CA ALA A 124 -9.13 -10.31 2.33
C ALA A 124 -10.06 -9.09 2.33
N LEU A 125 -9.52 -7.95 1.93
CA LEU A 125 -10.16 -6.66 1.97
C LEU A 125 -10.07 -6.03 0.57
N ASN A 126 -11.21 -5.62 0.03
CA ASN A 126 -11.26 -4.68 -1.08
C ASN A 126 -11.46 -3.27 -0.50
N TYR A 127 -10.54 -2.37 -0.83
CA TYR A 127 -10.54 -1.01 -0.33
C TYR A 127 -10.03 -0.04 -1.40
N HIS A 128 -10.34 1.24 -1.21
CA HIS A 128 -9.72 2.31 -1.97
C HIS A 128 -9.56 3.53 -1.07
N ILE A 129 -8.70 4.46 -1.48
CA ILE A 129 -8.58 5.75 -0.81
C ILE A 129 -9.56 6.76 -1.41
N SER A 130 -9.97 7.76 -0.63
CA SER A 130 -10.79 8.84 -1.16
C SER A 130 -9.98 9.71 -2.14
N PRO A 131 -10.41 9.86 -3.41
CA PRO A 131 -9.65 10.61 -4.41
C PRO A 131 -9.44 12.08 -4.05
N SER A 132 -10.34 12.67 -3.26
CA SER A 132 -10.25 14.08 -2.83
C SER A 132 -9.29 14.29 -1.66
N GLN A 133 -8.94 13.23 -0.91
CA GLN A 133 -8.12 13.29 0.30
C GLN A 133 -6.79 12.55 0.16
N ALA A 134 -6.37 12.26 -1.08
CA ALA A 134 -5.13 11.53 -1.36
C ALA A 134 -3.88 12.24 -0.79
N ASN A 135 -3.87 13.57 -0.75
CA ASN A 135 -2.80 14.37 -0.15
C ASN A 135 -2.70 14.16 1.38
N ILE A 136 -3.83 14.13 2.09
CA ILE A 136 -3.88 13.92 3.54
C ILE A 136 -3.38 12.51 3.87
N ILE A 137 -3.84 11.52 3.12
CA ILE A 137 -3.42 10.12 3.28
C ILE A 137 -1.91 9.98 3.05
N TYR A 138 -1.39 10.58 1.99
CA TYR A 138 0.06 10.60 1.74
C TYR A 138 0.84 11.24 2.89
N GLN A 139 0.38 12.39 3.39
CA GLN A 139 1.05 13.13 4.45
C GLN A 139 1.04 12.38 5.79
N GLN A 140 -0.08 11.74 6.14
CA GLN A 140 -0.25 11.09 7.43
C GLN A 140 0.25 9.65 7.44
N LEU A 141 -0.02 8.88 6.39
CA LEU A 141 0.22 7.44 6.35
C LEU A 141 1.43 7.07 5.47
N GLY A 142 1.78 7.91 4.50
CA GLY A 142 2.84 7.66 3.52
C GLY A 142 2.40 6.71 2.39
N ILE A 143 3.35 6.30 1.54
CA ILE A 143 3.09 5.38 0.41
C ILE A 143 2.79 3.94 0.86
N ASP A 144 3.44 3.49 1.94
CA ASP A 144 3.33 2.11 2.45
C ASP A 144 2.17 1.95 3.45
N TYR A 145 1.12 2.76 3.29
CA TYR A 145 0.01 2.82 4.25
C TYR A 145 -0.71 1.47 4.40
N ALA A 146 -0.74 0.65 3.34
CA ALA A 146 -1.35 -0.68 3.39
C ALA A 146 -0.70 -1.57 4.46
N ASP A 147 0.61 -1.76 4.40
CA ASP A 147 1.31 -2.64 5.35
C ASP A 147 1.42 -2.02 6.74
N ARG A 148 1.56 -0.69 6.82
CA ARG A 148 1.77 0.02 8.08
C ARG A 148 0.49 0.22 8.89
N ILE A 149 -0.67 0.33 8.22
CA ILE A 149 -1.93 0.71 8.86
C ILE A 149 -2.98 -0.38 8.68
N ILE A 150 -3.19 -0.89 7.47
CA ILE A 150 -4.27 -1.86 7.20
C ILE A 150 -3.96 -3.18 7.91
N ALA A 151 -2.74 -3.72 7.77
CA ALA A 151 -2.39 -5.00 8.39
C ALA A 151 -2.55 -5.01 9.93
N PRO A 152 -1.99 -4.03 10.67
CA PRO A 152 -2.18 -3.97 12.12
C PRO A 152 -3.64 -3.73 12.51
N THR A 153 -4.35 -2.87 11.78
CA THR A 153 -5.76 -2.57 12.05
C THR A 153 -6.64 -3.82 11.90
N ILE A 154 -6.40 -4.64 10.87
CA ILE A 154 -7.10 -5.91 10.70
C ILE A 154 -6.80 -6.84 11.88
N GLN A 155 -5.53 -7.01 12.26
CA GLN A 155 -5.16 -7.89 13.37
C GLN A 155 -5.81 -7.45 14.69
N GLU A 156 -5.78 -6.15 14.99
CA GLU A 156 -6.38 -5.59 16.20
C GLU A 156 -7.91 -5.75 16.19
N SER A 157 -8.57 -5.41 15.07
CA SER A 157 -10.02 -5.53 14.92
C SER A 157 -10.50 -6.96 15.05
N VAL A 158 -9.76 -7.92 14.49
CA VAL A 158 -10.04 -9.35 14.60
C VAL A 158 -9.88 -9.79 16.06
N LYS A 159 -8.77 -9.45 16.72
CA LYS A 159 -8.54 -9.78 18.14
C LYS A 159 -9.66 -9.22 19.03
N ALA A 160 -10.01 -7.95 18.87
CA ALA A 160 -11.05 -7.30 19.66
C ALA A 160 -12.45 -7.87 19.42
N SER A 161 -12.74 -8.32 18.19
CA SER A 161 -14.05 -8.87 17.84
C SER A 161 -14.17 -10.34 18.25
N VAL A 162 -13.14 -11.15 17.99
CA VAL A 162 -13.10 -12.59 18.31
C VAL A 162 -13.14 -12.83 19.82
N ALA A 163 -12.50 -11.97 20.62
CA ALA A 163 -12.51 -12.07 22.08
C ALA A 163 -13.90 -11.93 22.72
N LYS A 164 -14.91 -11.47 21.96
CA LYS A 164 -16.30 -11.36 22.41
C LYS A 164 -17.10 -12.66 22.27
N PHE A 165 -16.57 -13.64 21.54
CA PHE A 165 -17.25 -14.90 21.24
C PHE A 165 -16.48 -16.07 21.85
N ASN A 166 -17.22 -17.08 22.33
CA ASN A 166 -16.62 -18.38 22.64
C ASN A 166 -16.27 -19.14 21.36
N ALA A 167 -15.31 -20.07 21.42
CA ALA A 167 -14.90 -20.87 20.27
C ALA A 167 -16.08 -21.62 19.61
N GLU A 168 -17.01 -22.14 20.40
CA GLU A 168 -18.23 -22.79 19.90
C GLU A 168 -19.15 -21.83 19.12
N GLU A 169 -19.24 -20.57 19.54
CA GLU A 169 -20.06 -19.56 18.87
C GLU A 169 -19.45 -19.13 17.53
N LEU A 170 -18.13 -19.14 17.43
CA LEU A 170 -17.43 -18.88 16.16
C LEU A 170 -17.71 -19.98 15.11
N ILE A 171 -18.12 -21.18 15.53
CA ILE A 171 -18.57 -22.26 14.64
C ILE A 171 -20.06 -22.11 14.34
N THR A 172 -20.89 -22.03 15.38
CA THR A 172 -22.37 -22.06 15.26
C THR A 172 -22.96 -20.75 14.73
N LYS A 173 -22.42 -19.60 15.16
CA LYS A 173 -22.85 -18.24 14.79
C LYS A 173 -21.83 -17.53 13.91
N ARG A 174 -21.10 -18.27 13.07
CA ARG A 174 -20.00 -17.73 12.24
C ARG A 174 -20.38 -16.52 11.39
N ALA A 175 -21.61 -16.47 10.87
CA ALA A 175 -22.08 -15.36 10.06
C ALA A 175 -22.14 -14.05 10.86
N THR A 176 -22.67 -14.12 12.09
CA THR A 176 -22.73 -12.99 13.02
C THR A 176 -21.33 -12.53 13.43
N ALA A 177 -20.44 -13.48 13.75
CA ALA A 177 -19.05 -13.15 14.09
C ALA A 177 -18.32 -12.44 12.93
N LYS A 178 -18.46 -12.95 11.69
CA LYS A 178 -17.91 -12.32 10.48
C LYS A 178 -18.46 -10.91 10.25
N ALA A 179 -19.75 -10.70 10.45
CA ALA A 179 -20.37 -9.38 10.31
C ALA A 179 -19.81 -8.37 11.34
N VAL A 180 -19.65 -8.78 12.60
CA VAL A 180 -19.07 -7.93 13.66
C VAL A 180 -17.61 -7.58 13.35
N ILE A 181 -16.81 -8.54 12.88
CA ILE A 181 -15.42 -8.31 12.47
C ILE A 181 -15.37 -7.32 11.30
N ALA A 182 -16.17 -7.55 10.25
CA ALA A 182 -16.20 -6.70 9.06
C ALA A 182 -16.61 -5.25 9.41
N GLN A 183 -17.61 -5.08 10.27
CA GLN A 183 -18.04 -3.77 10.74
C GLN A 183 -16.94 -3.06 11.55
N THR A 184 -16.24 -3.80 12.41
CA THR A 184 -15.15 -3.24 13.22
C THR A 184 -13.97 -2.79 12.36
N ILE A 185 -13.59 -3.60 11.35
CA ILE A 185 -12.55 -3.23 10.37
C ILE A 185 -12.99 -1.99 9.58
N GLY A 186 -14.20 -1.98 9.05
CA GLY A 186 -14.76 -0.87 8.28
C GLY A 186 -14.75 0.44 9.06
N ASN A 187 -15.24 0.43 10.30
CA ASN A 187 -15.28 1.62 11.16
C ASN A 187 -13.87 2.15 11.48
N THR A 188 -12.92 1.25 11.77
CA THR A 188 -11.56 1.63 12.17
C THR A 188 -10.75 2.18 10.99
N LEU A 189 -10.93 1.62 9.79
CA LEU A 189 -10.28 2.10 8.57
C LEU A 189 -10.90 3.40 8.04
N SER A 190 -12.23 3.54 8.14
CA SER A 190 -12.94 4.77 7.72
C SER A 190 -12.50 6.00 8.53
N ALA A 191 -12.10 5.81 9.79
CA ALA A 191 -11.54 6.88 10.63
C ALA A 191 -10.19 7.43 10.12
N ARG A 192 -9.56 6.77 9.14
CA ARG A 192 -8.30 7.16 8.50
C ARG A 192 -8.44 7.39 6.99
N ASP A 193 -9.66 7.72 6.54
CA ASP A 193 -9.97 8.03 5.14
C ASP A 193 -9.72 6.87 4.15
N ILE A 194 -9.65 5.63 4.66
CA ILE A 194 -9.58 4.41 3.86
C ILE A 194 -11.00 3.86 3.73
N VAL A 195 -11.53 3.84 2.50
CA VAL A 195 -12.87 3.37 2.21
C VAL A 195 -12.84 1.87 1.99
N VAL A 196 -13.59 1.14 2.81
CA VAL A 196 -13.74 -0.32 2.69
C VAL A 196 -14.96 -0.64 1.85
N GLU A 197 -14.76 -1.35 0.74
CA GLU A 197 -15.86 -1.80 -0.12
C GLU A 197 -16.42 -3.14 0.35
N THR A 198 -15.55 -4.13 0.56
CA THR A 198 -15.97 -5.48 0.93
C THR A 198 -14.89 -6.18 1.74
N VAL A 199 -15.33 -6.90 2.78
CA VAL A 199 -14.47 -7.73 3.62
C VAL A 199 -14.83 -9.19 3.40
N PHE A 200 -13.85 -9.97 2.96
CA PHE A 200 -13.93 -11.41 2.82
C PHE A 200 -13.21 -12.06 3.98
N ILE A 201 -13.91 -12.92 4.71
CA ILE A 201 -13.36 -13.64 5.86
C ILE A 201 -13.53 -15.13 5.60
N THR A 202 -12.43 -15.87 5.60
CA THR A 202 -12.45 -17.33 5.48
C THR A 202 -13.10 -17.97 6.70
N ASP A 203 -13.20 -19.28 6.72
CA ASP A 203 -13.65 -19.97 7.93
C ASP A 203 -12.59 -19.92 9.04
N PHE A 204 -13.09 -19.98 10.28
CA PHE A 204 -12.28 -20.00 11.48
C PHE A 204 -11.65 -21.38 11.66
N LYS A 205 -10.33 -21.41 11.77
CA LYS A 205 -9.55 -22.62 12.05
C LYS A 205 -9.16 -22.62 13.52
N PHE A 206 -9.33 -23.76 14.17
CA PHE A 206 -8.98 -23.99 15.57
C PHE A 206 -7.78 -24.94 15.66
N SER A 207 -7.18 -25.03 16.85
CA SER A 207 -6.14 -26.02 17.11
C SER A 207 -6.68 -27.44 16.85
N GLN A 208 -5.80 -28.34 16.38
CA GLN A 208 -6.18 -29.72 16.13
C GLN A 208 -6.70 -30.41 17.41
N ALA A 209 -6.13 -30.06 18.57
CA ALA A 209 -6.57 -30.56 19.86
C ALA A 209 -8.04 -30.18 20.15
N PHE A 210 -8.43 -28.93 19.89
CA PHE A 210 -9.80 -28.48 20.08
C PHE A 210 -10.77 -29.15 19.10
N ALA A 211 -10.40 -29.25 17.81
CA ALA A 211 -11.22 -29.93 16.81
C ALA A 211 -11.54 -31.39 17.21
N THR A 212 -10.52 -32.14 17.62
CA THR A 212 -10.68 -33.52 18.12
C THR A 212 -11.57 -33.57 19.37
N GLN A 213 -11.43 -32.60 20.29
CA GLN A 213 -12.28 -32.53 21.48
C GLN A 213 -13.75 -32.26 21.13
N VAL A 214 -14.03 -31.36 20.19
CA VAL A 214 -15.40 -31.10 19.72
C VAL A 214 -15.99 -32.35 19.07
N GLU A 215 -15.25 -33.01 18.19
CA GLU A 215 -15.68 -34.26 17.56
C GLU A 215 -15.98 -35.35 18.61
N SER A 216 -15.07 -35.54 19.57
CA SER A 216 -15.28 -36.52 20.65
C SER A 216 -16.49 -36.20 21.53
N LYS A 217 -16.76 -34.91 21.83
CA LYS A 217 -17.98 -34.47 22.53
C LYS A 217 -19.23 -34.77 21.73
N VAL A 218 -19.24 -34.50 20.43
CA VAL A 218 -20.38 -34.82 19.54
C VAL A 218 -20.62 -36.33 19.55
N VAL A 219 -19.58 -37.15 19.40
CA VAL A 219 -19.70 -38.62 19.43
C VAL A 219 -20.21 -39.11 20.80
N ALA A 220 -19.66 -38.59 21.90
CA ALA A 220 -20.10 -38.96 23.25
C ALA A 220 -21.56 -38.58 23.51
N PHE A 221 -21.98 -37.40 23.06
CA PHE A 221 -23.36 -36.94 23.18
C PHE A 221 -24.33 -37.80 22.36
N GLN A 222 -23.97 -38.15 21.12
CA GLN A 222 -24.78 -39.04 20.28
C GLN A 222 -24.90 -40.45 20.88
N LYS A 223 -23.80 -40.99 21.45
CA LYS A 223 -23.83 -42.26 22.19
C LYS A 223 -24.74 -42.18 23.40
N PHE A 224 -24.61 -41.13 24.21
CA PHE A 224 -25.46 -40.92 25.37
C PHE A 224 -26.96 -40.83 25.01
N LEU A 225 -27.30 -40.09 23.95
CA LEU A 225 -28.68 -40.01 23.45
C LEU A 225 -29.21 -41.38 22.99
N THR A 226 -28.37 -42.16 22.30
CA THR A 226 -28.74 -43.50 21.82
C THR A 226 -29.01 -44.45 22.98
N GLU A 227 -28.14 -44.46 24.00
CA GLU A 227 -28.34 -45.29 25.19
C GLU A 227 -29.59 -44.89 25.98
N GLN A 228 -29.87 -43.59 26.12
CA GLN A 228 -31.11 -43.14 26.75
C GLN A 228 -32.36 -43.61 25.99
N ASN A 229 -32.35 -43.50 24.66
CA ASN A 229 -33.47 -43.98 23.84
C ASN A 229 -33.66 -45.51 23.95
N ASN A 230 -32.56 -46.28 24.03
CA ASN A 230 -32.61 -47.72 24.26
C ASN A 230 -33.24 -48.08 25.62
N LEU A 231 -32.83 -47.40 26.70
CA LEU A 231 -33.42 -47.63 28.02
C LEU A 231 -34.92 -47.29 28.06
N LEU A 232 -35.32 -46.19 27.42
CA LEU A 232 -36.73 -45.82 27.29
C LEU A 232 -37.52 -46.85 26.49
N ALA A 233 -36.97 -47.36 25.39
CA ALA A 233 -37.61 -48.42 24.60
C ALA A 233 -37.85 -49.70 25.43
N ILE A 234 -36.84 -50.13 26.20
CA ILE A 234 -36.95 -51.30 27.10
C ILE A 234 -38.04 -51.07 28.16
N GLN A 235 -38.12 -49.87 28.75
CA GLN A 235 -39.15 -49.54 29.74
C GLN A 235 -40.57 -49.55 29.15
N VAL A 236 -40.76 -49.01 27.94
CA VAL A 236 -42.07 -49.02 27.26
C VAL A 236 -42.53 -50.45 27.00
N ILE A 237 -41.64 -51.32 26.52
CA ILE A 237 -41.95 -52.74 26.28
C ILE A 237 -42.29 -53.45 27.61
N ALA A 238 -41.52 -53.20 28.67
CA ALA A 238 -41.78 -53.77 30.00
C ALA A 238 -43.15 -53.33 30.56
N ASN A 239 -43.52 -52.05 30.41
CA ASN A 239 -44.82 -51.56 30.86
C ASN A 239 -45.98 -52.14 30.05
N GLN A 240 -45.83 -52.28 28.73
CA GLN A 240 -46.84 -52.90 27.88
C GLN A 240 -47.09 -54.36 28.28
N THR A 241 -46.03 -55.14 28.50
CA THR A 241 -46.15 -56.55 28.90
C THR A 241 -46.85 -56.74 30.26
N VAL A 242 -46.62 -55.86 31.25
CA VAL A 242 -47.34 -55.88 32.54
C VAL A 242 -48.82 -55.53 32.38
N SER A 243 -49.16 -54.55 31.53
CA SER A 243 -50.56 -54.20 31.26
C SER A 243 -51.33 -55.34 30.56
N CYS A 244 -50.69 -56.03 29.62
CA CYS A 244 -51.27 -57.18 28.94
C CYS A 244 -51.52 -58.34 29.91
N THR A 245 -50.56 -58.68 30.78
CA THR A 245 -50.68 -59.79 31.75
C THR A 245 -51.69 -59.53 32.89
N SER A 246 -51.81 -58.28 33.34
CA SER A 246 -52.84 -57.88 34.32
C SER A 246 -54.24 -57.87 33.71
N SER A 247 -54.39 -57.47 32.44
CA SER A 247 -55.67 -57.54 31.72
C SER A 247 -56.13 -58.98 31.49
N SER A 248 -55.22 -59.91 31.15
CA SER A 248 -55.52 -61.33 30.94
C SER A 248 -55.76 -62.12 32.24
N SER A 249 -55.31 -61.63 33.39
CA SER A 249 -55.69 -62.19 34.72
C SER A 249 -57.08 -61.76 35.18
N SER A 250 -57.65 -60.68 34.61
CA SER A 250 -59.00 -60.18 34.93
C SER A 250 -60.10 -60.71 33.99
N LYS A 251 -59.73 -61.20 32.81
CA LYS A 251 -60.57 -61.96 31.89
C LYS A 251 -59.73 -63.10 31.34
N GLY A 252 -60.03 -64.33 31.76
CA GLY A 252 -59.40 -65.52 31.22
C GLY A 252 -59.73 -65.68 29.74
N GLU A 253 -58.94 -65.05 28.87
CA GLU A 253 -58.77 -65.32 27.44
C GLU A 253 -57.84 -64.26 26.84
N CYS A 254 -56.58 -64.62 26.61
CA CYS A 254 -55.81 -64.03 25.52
C CYS A 254 -55.09 -65.18 24.81
N SER A 255 -55.76 -65.65 23.76
CA SER A 255 -55.31 -66.69 22.84
C SER A 255 -54.04 -66.26 22.11
N GLN A 256 -53.20 -67.26 21.86
CA GLN A 256 -51.97 -67.23 21.09
C GLN A 256 -52.14 -66.55 19.73
N SER A 257 -51.13 -65.80 19.30
CA SER A 257 -50.48 -65.90 17.98
C SER A 257 -49.18 -65.10 18.00
#